data_AF-A0A0R0HXM8-F1
#
_entry.id   AF-A0A0R0HXM8-F1
#
_cell.length_a   1.000
_cell.length_b   1.000
_cell.length_c   1.000
_cell.angle_alpha   90.00
_cell.angle_beta   90.00
_cell.angle_gamma   90.00
#
_symmetry.space_group_name_H-M   'P 1'
#
loop_
_entity.id
_entity.type
_entity.pdbx_description
1 polymer ?
#
loop_
_entity_poly.entity_id
_entity_poly.type
_entity_poly.pdbx_seq_one_letter_code
_entity_poly.pdbx_strand_id
1 'polypeptide(L)' 'MIFGELYASKSACTALKEKNQILINRLYRERLLFLGQEVDSEILNQLISLMVYLSIEEENKDLYLFINSPGGG' A
#
# COMPACT_ATOMS: atom_id res chain seq x y z
N MET A 1 -7.27 -29.83 20.38
CA MET A 1 -8.16 -29.22 19.36
C MET A 1 -7.77 -27.77 18.99
N ILE A 2 -6.72 -27.17 19.58
CA ILE A 2 -6.41 -25.72 19.38
C ILE A 2 -5.53 -25.45 18.13
N PHE A 3 -4.85 -26.46 17.58
CA PHE A 3 -3.92 -26.28 16.45
C PHE A 3 -4.62 -25.95 15.11
N GLY A 4 -5.87 -26.37 14.90
CA GLY A 4 -6.60 -26.15 13.64
C GLY A 4 -7.04 -24.70 13.42
N GLU A 5 -7.50 -24.02 14.48
CA GLU A 5 -8.01 -22.65 14.38
C GLU A 5 -6.89 -21.64 14.09
N LEU A 6 -5.71 -21.81 14.68
CA LEU A 6 -4.57 -20.93 14.43
C LEU A 6 -4.04 -21.08 12.99
N TYR A 7 -4.02 -22.31 12.45
CA TYR A 7 -3.62 -22.55 11.06
C TYR A 7 -4.64 -21.99 10.07
N ALA A 8 -5.95 -22.13 10.32
CA ALA A 8 -7.01 -21.53 9.51
C ALA A 8 -6.97 -20.00 9.53
N SER A 9 -6.70 -19.39 10.70
CA SER A 9 -6.55 -17.94 10.84
C SER A 9 -5.33 -17.41 10.08
N LYS A 10 -4.18 -18.10 10.16
CA LYS A 10 -2.97 -17.72 9.42
C LYS A 10 -3.15 -17.85 7.91
N SER A 11 -3.74 -18.93 7.41
CA SER A 11 -3.99 -19.10 5.97
C SER A 11 -4.98 -18.07 5.43
N ALA A 12 -6.04 -17.76 6.19
CA ALA A 12 -6.95 -16.68 5.84
C ALA A 12 -6.25 -15.30 5.83
N CYS A 13 -5.39 -15.01 6.82
CA CYS A 13 -4.62 -13.77 6.87
C CYS A 13 -3.65 -13.64 5.67
N THR A 14 -2.93 -14.71 5.31
CA THR A 14 -2.05 -14.71 4.13
C THR A 14 -2.85 -14.51 2.84
N ALA A 15 -3.97 -15.21 2.66
CA ALA A 15 -4.84 -15.04 1.49
C ALA A 15 -5.41 -13.61 1.40
N LEU A 16 -5.74 -12.99 2.54
CA LEU A 16 -6.17 -11.58 2.60
C LEU A 16 -5.02 -10.63 2.22
N LYS A 17 -3.80 -10.89 2.70
CA LYS A 17 -2.60 -10.11 2.32
C LYS A 17 -2.33 -10.21 0.81
N GLU A 18 -2.39 -11.40 0.23
CA GLU A 18 -2.20 -11.61 -1.21
C GLU A 18 -3.28 -10.88 -2.03
N LYS A 19 -4.55 -11.00 -1.63
CA LYS A 19 -5.65 -10.26 -2.27
C LYS A 19 -5.45 -8.75 -2.19
N ASN A 20 -5.02 -8.24 -1.03
CA ASN A 20 -4.75 -6.82 -0.84
C ASN A 20 -3.58 -6.37 -1.72
N GLN A 21 -2.52 -7.17 -1.86
CA GLN A 21 -1.39 -6.82 -2.73
C GLN A 21 -1.81 -6.75 -4.20
N ILE A 22 -2.64 -7.68 -4.67
CA ILE A 22 -3.19 -7.66 -6.04
C ILE A 22 -4.03 -6.39 -6.26
N LEU A 23 -4.84 -6.01 -5.27
CA LEU A 23 -5.67 -4.81 -5.33
C LEU A 23 -4.81 -3.54 -5.33
N ILE A 24 -3.86 -3.42 -4.41
CA ILE A 24 -2.94 -2.28 -4.31
C ILE A 24 -2.17 -2.09 -5.62
N ASN A 25 -1.65 -3.18 -6.21
CA ASN A 25 -0.97 -3.13 -7.51
C ASN A 25 -1.90 -2.69 -8.65
N ARG A 26 -3.19 -3.04 -8.59
CA ARG A 26 -4.19 -2.56 -9.55
C ARG A 26 -4.48 -1.06 -9.35
N LEU A 27 -4.51 -0.58 -8.12
CA LEU A 27 -4.74 0.83 -7.79
C LEU A 27 -3.55 1.72 -8.16
N TYR A 28 -2.32 1.22 -8.05
CA TYR A 28 -1.14 1.95 -8.52
C TYR A 28 -1.16 2.22 -10.03
N ARG A 29 -1.75 1.32 -10.83
CA ARG A 29 -1.97 1.58 -12.26
C ARG A 29 -2.97 2.73 -12.53
N GLU A 30 -3.90 2.94 -11.61
CA GLU A 30 -4.86 4.05 -11.64
C GLU A 30 -4.31 5.32 -10.97
N ARG A 31 -3.00 5.37 -10.65
CA ARG A 31 -2.35 6.51 -9.97
C ARG A 31 -2.95 6.84 -8.60
N LEU A 32 -3.39 5.81 -7.89
CA LEU A 32 -3.90 5.92 -6.52
C LEU A 32 -2.82 5.42 -5.54
N LEU A 33 -2.25 6.35 -4.77
CA LEU A 33 -1.25 6.08 -3.73
C LEU A 33 -1.90 6.02 -2.35
N PHE A 34 -1.42 5.12 -1.48
CA PHE A 34 -1.96 4.94 -0.13
C PHE A 34 -0.84 5.01 0.91
N LEU A 35 -1.02 5.87 1.91
CA LEU A 35 -0.19 5.95 3.10
C LEU A 35 -1.02 5.48 4.31
N GLY A 36 -0.86 4.20 4.68
CA GLY A 36 -1.65 3.54 5.73
C GLY A 36 -0.87 3.18 6.99
N GLN A 37 0.34 3.70 7.16
CA GLN A 37 1.25 3.38 8.25
C GLN A 37 1.93 4.65 8.80
N GLU A 38 2.69 4.51 9.88
CA GLU A 38 3.49 5.58 10.47
C GLU A 38 4.45 6.19 9.42
N VAL A 39 4.66 7.50 9.51
CA VAL A 39 5.53 8.23 8.58
C VAL A 39 6.96 8.19 9.11
N ASP A 40 7.83 7.44 8.43
CA ASP A 40 9.27 7.50 8.62
C ASP A 40 9.99 8.02 7.38
N SER A 41 11.27 8.34 7.51
CA SER A 41 12.09 8.86 6.40
C SER A 41 12.19 7.88 5.22
N GLU A 42 12.15 6.58 5.46
CA GLU A 42 12.30 5.57 4.42
C GLU A 42 11.03 5.49 3.56
N ILE A 43 9.87 5.40 4.19
CA ILE A 43 8.55 5.37 3.55
C ILE A 43 8.31 6.67 2.78
N LEU A 44 8.67 7.81 3.35
CA LEU A 44 8.56 9.10 2.66
C LEU A 44 9.42 9.13 1.40
N ASN A 45 10.67 8.69 1.47
CA ASN A 45 11.55 8.64 0.31
C ASN A 45 11.00 7.71 -0.77
N GLN A 46 10.43 6.57 -0.41
CA GLN A 46 9.77 5.66 -1.35
C GLN A 46 8.53 6.30 -1.99
N LEU A 47 7.67 6.93 -1.18
CA LEU A 47 6.46 7.60 -1.66
C LEU A 47 6.80 8.73 -2.62
N ILE A 48 7.75 9.60 -2.28
CA ILE A 48 8.24 10.69 -3.14
C ILE A 48 8.79 10.12 -4.45
N SER A 49 9.60 9.07 -4.39
CA SER A 49 10.17 8.43 -5.58
C SER A 49 9.06 7.93 -6.52
N LEU A 50 8.01 7.32 -5.96
CA LEU A 50 6.86 6.84 -6.72
C LEU A 50 6.04 7.99 -7.32
N MET A 51 5.84 9.08 -6.57
CA MET A 51 5.17 10.28 -7.08
C MET A 51 5.93 10.87 -8.27
N VAL A 52 7.25 11.04 -8.14
CA VAL A 52 8.12 11.56 -9.22
C VAL A 52 8.07 10.64 -10.45
N TYR A 53 8.17 9.32 -10.24
CA TYR A 53 8.06 8.35 -11.33
C TYR A 53 6.73 8.47 -12.09
N LEU A 54 5.61 8.53 -11.37
CA LEU A 54 4.28 8.63 -11.99
C LEU A 54 4.06 9.98 -12.70
N SER A 55 4.65 11.06 -12.18
CA SER A 55 4.63 12.38 -12.84
C SER A 55 5.40 12.41 -14.15
N ILE A 56 6.53 11.69 -14.25
CA ILE A 56 7.33 11.60 -15.49
C ILE A 56 6.62 10.72 -16.53
N GLU A 57 5.99 9.61 -16.11
CA GLU A 57 5.34 8.67 -17.03
C GLU A 57 4.13 9.28 -17.77
N GLU A 58 3.30 10.08 -17.10
CA GLU A 58 2.33 10.94 -17.80
C GLU A 58 2.07 12.22 -17.02
N GLU A 59 2.46 13.37 -17.58
CA GLU A 59 2.36 14.68 -16.92
C GLU A 59 0.92 15.20 -16.81
N ASN A 60 0.01 14.68 -17.65
CA ASN A 60 -1.36 15.20 -17.80
C ASN A 60 -2.42 14.46 -16.97
N LYS A 61 -2.01 13.46 -16.19
CA LYS A 61 -2.94 12.65 -15.39
C LYS A 61 -2.74 12.93 -13.91
N ASP A 62 -3.85 13.20 -13.23
CA ASP A 62 -3.89 13.42 -11.79
C ASP A 62 -3.33 12.21 -11.01
N LEU A 63 -2.74 12.53 -9.86
CA LEU A 63 -2.23 11.59 -8.88
C LEU A 63 -3.00 11.79 -7.58
N TYR A 64 -3.60 10.73 -7.05
CA TYR A 64 -4.36 10.82 -5.80
C TYR A 64 -3.60 10.11 -4.68
N LEU A 65 -3.39 10.82 -3.57
CA LEU A 65 -2.79 10.28 -2.36
C LEU A 65 -3.85 10.19 -1.25
N PHE A 66 -4.11 8.96 -0.79
CA PHE A 66 -4.98 8.68 0.34
C PHE A 66 -4.14 8.50 1.60
N ILE A 67 -4.42 9.31 2.62
CA ILE A 67 -3.67 9.34 3.87
C ILE A 67 -4.54 8.79 5.00
N ASN A 68 -4.06 7.71 5.60
CA ASN A 68 -4.58 7.11 6.83
C ASN A 68 -3.38 6.75 7.74
N SER A 69 -2.67 7.77 8.19
CA SER A 69 -1.48 7.63 9.01
C SER A 69 -1.68 8.23 10.41
N PRO A 70 -1.15 7.62 11.48
CA PRO A 70 -1.11 8.24 12.81
C PRO A 70 -0.17 9.46 12.89
N GLY A 71 0.55 9.79 11.81
CA GLY A 71 1.63 10.76 11.80
C GLY A 71 2.99 10.07 11.82
N GLY A 72 4.03 10.84 12.16
CA GLY A 72 5.40 10.35 12.24
C GLY A 72 6.30 11.31 12.99
N GLY A 73 7.58 10.94 13.11
CA GLY A 73 8.63 11.67 13.81
C GLY A 73 9.92 11.76 13.00
#